data_AF-A0A2V8RAX9-F1
#
_entry.id   AF-A0A2V8RAX9-F1
#
_cell.length_a   1.000
_cell.length_b   1.000
_cell.length_c   1.000
_cell.angle_alpha   90.00
_cell.angle_beta   90.00
_cell.angle_gamma   90.00
#
_symmetry.space_group_name_H-M   'P 1'
#
loop_
_entity.id
_entity.type
_entity.pdbx_description
1 polymer ?
#
loop_
_entity_poly.entity_id
_entity_poly.type
_entity_poly.pdbx_seq_one_letter_code
_entity_poly.pdbx_strand_id
1 'polypeptide(L)'
;MMAVGDNSEGRSSARAYLEEQSALVRSGGYWNCLAAARELSALLLAEGRSPWIARLRRTEVEAGRVFHAPLIPRGPGVKATWTTHYVCCCEGMAYDPVAGKPTRLEAYSLEVFGEQISLEVFVPAVEISDYLERPRARPPSSRP
;
A
#
# COMPACT_ATOMS: atom_id res chain seq x y z
N MET A 1 45.01 8.43 9.38
CA MET A 1 43.76 8.99 8.84
C MET A 1 42.93 7.81 8.36
N MET A 2 41.88 7.44 9.10
CA MET A 2 40.91 6.44 8.63
C MET A 2 39.97 7.15 7.66
N ALA A 3 39.97 6.71 6.40
CA ALA A 3 38.98 7.16 5.43
C ALA A 3 37.62 6.58 5.84
N VAL A 4 36.69 7.48 6.11
CA VAL A 4 35.28 7.20 6.43
C VAL A 4 34.65 6.52 5.23
N GLY A 5 34.00 5.38 5.47
CA GLY A 5 33.32 4.61 4.44
C GLY A 5 32.26 5.45 3.73
N ASP A 6 32.38 5.50 2.41
CA ASP A 6 31.37 6.01 1.50
C ASP A 6 30.23 4.99 1.43
N ASN A 7 29.27 5.11 2.36
CA ASN A 7 28.04 4.33 2.33
C ASN A 7 27.08 4.99 1.34
N SER A 8 27.03 4.40 0.14
CA SER A 8 26.00 4.54 -0.89
C SER A 8 24.64 5.08 -0.38
N GLU A 9 24.30 6.34 -0.69
CA GLU A 9 22.89 6.78 -0.67
C GLU A 9 22.19 6.27 -1.94
N GLY A 10 22.15 4.95 -2.09
CA GLY A 10 21.32 4.28 -3.08
C GLY A 10 19.86 4.54 -2.75
N ARG A 11 19.13 5.19 -3.66
CA ARG A 11 17.67 5.35 -3.57
C ARG A 11 17.04 3.98 -3.27
N SER A 12 16.35 3.86 -2.13
CA SER A 12 15.62 2.62 -1.77
C SER A 12 14.76 2.17 -2.95
N SER A 13 14.87 0.89 -3.28
CA SER A 13 14.12 0.25 -4.36
C SER A 13 12.62 0.40 -4.15
N ALA A 14 12.16 0.29 -2.90
CA ALA A 14 10.77 0.50 -2.52
C ALA A 14 10.31 1.95 -2.74
N ARG A 15 11.17 2.94 -2.49
CA ARG A 15 10.85 4.36 -2.76
C ARG A 15 10.75 4.64 -4.26
N ALA A 16 11.67 4.12 -5.05
CA ALA A 16 11.63 4.28 -6.51
C ALA A 16 10.34 3.68 -7.10
N TYR A 17 9.99 2.47 -6.68
CA TYR A 17 8.74 1.82 -7.08
C TYR A 17 7.50 2.61 -6.64
N LEU A 18 7.49 3.14 -5.41
CA LEU A 18 6.39 3.95 -4.89
C LEU A 18 6.15 5.21 -5.74
N GLU A 19 7.21 5.91 -6.14
CA GLU A 19 7.14 7.10 -6.99
C GLU A 19 6.56 6.76 -8.37
N GLU A 20 7.05 5.68 -9.00
CA GLU A 20 6.57 5.21 -10.30
C GLU A 20 5.06 4.87 -10.25
N GLN A 21 4.65 4.07 -9.26
CA GLN A 21 3.25 3.69 -9.12
C GLN A 21 2.36 4.88 -8.76
N SER A 22 2.87 5.84 -7.99
CA SER A 22 2.14 7.09 -7.72
C SER A 22 1.91 7.89 -8.99
N ALA A 23 2.87 7.94 -9.91
CA ALA A 23 2.68 8.60 -11.20
C ALA A 23 1.59 7.90 -12.04
N LEU A 24 1.56 6.56 -12.03
CA LEU A 24 0.52 5.76 -12.70
C LEU A 24 -0.88 6.02 -12.12
N VAL A 25 -1.00 6.07 -10.79
CA VAL A 25 -2.26 6.36 -10.09
C VAL A 25 -2.77 7.77 -10.47
N ARG A 26 -1.89 8.77 -10.48
CA ARG A 26 -2.26 10.15 -10.80
C ARG A 26 -2.62 10.37 -12.27
N SER A 27 -2.06 9.59 -13.18
CA SER A 27 -2.40 9.64 -14.61
C SER A 27 -3.72 8.93 -14.93
N GLY A 28 -4.34 8.27 -13.94
CA GLY A 28 -5.58 7.51 -14.12
C GLY A 28 -5.36 6.14 -14.77
N GLY A 29 -4.13 5.64 -14.78
CA GLY A 29 -3.82 4.30 -15.25
C GLY A 29 -4.45 3.21 -14.38
N TYR A 30 -4.61 2.01 -14.94
CA TYR A 30 -5.06 0.86 -14.16
C TYR A 30 -4.04 0.56 -13.06
N TRP A 31 -4.52 0.45 -11.83
CA TRP A 31 -3.71 0.19 -10.66
C TRP A 31 -4.40 -0.77 -9.69
N ASN A 32 -3.63 -1.64 -9.05
CA ASN A 32 -4.12 -2.65 -8.13
C ASN A 32 -3.40 -2.53 -6.78
N CYS A 33 -4.13 -2.10 -5.75
CA CYS A 33 -3.58 -1.83 -4.42
C CYS A 33 -2.91 -3.04 -3.78
N LEU A 34 -3.49 -4.24 -3.92
CA LEU A 34 -2.90 -5.45 -3.35
C LEU A 34 -1.62 -5.87 -4.08
N ALA A 35 -1.58 -5.74 -5.41
CA ALA A 35 -0.37 -6.03 -6.18
C ALA A 35 0.77 -5.07 -5.81
N ALA A 36 0.47 -3.77 -5.70
CA ALA A 36 1.45 -2.77 -5.28
C ALA A 36 1.93 -2.97 -3.84
N ALA A 37 1.02 -3.28 -2.91
CA ALA A 37 1.38 -3.57 -1.52
C ALA A 37 2.29 -4.81 -1.40
N ARG A 38 2.04 -5.85 -2.21
CA ARG A 38 2.91 -7.03 -2.29
C ARG A 38 4.30 -6.69 -2.82
N GLU A 39 4.38 -5.93 -3.91
CA GLU A 39 5.66 -5.54 -4.51
C GLU A 39 6.49 -4.68 -3.55
N LEU A 40 5.86 -3.67 -2.92
CA LEU A 40 6.50 -2.86 -1.88
C LEU A 40 6.98 -3.71 -0.70
N SER A 41 6.19 -4.69 -0.26
CA SER A 41 6.60 -5.60 0.81
C SER A 41 7.82 -6.44 0.40
N ALA A 42 7.87 -6.94 -0.83
CA ALA A 42 9.02 -7.70 -1.33
C ALA A 42 10.30 -6.86 -1.37
N LEU A 43 10.20 -5.62 -1.88
CA LEU A 43 11.33 -4.69 -1.94
C LEU A 43 11.83 -4.31 -0.54
N LEU A 44 10.94 -4.01 0.39
CA LEU A 44 11.30 -3.70 1.77
C LEU A 44 11.90 -4.90 2.52
N LEU A 45 11.40 -6.11 2.26
CA LEU A 45 11.95 -7.33 2.82
C LEU A 45 13.37 -7.59 2.28
N ALA A 46 13.62 -7.36 0.99
CA ALA A 46 14.96 -7.45 0.38
C ALA A 46 15.94 -6.41 0.94
N GLU A 47 15.43 -5.27 1.43
CA GLU A 47 16.19 -4.26 2.18
C GLU A 47 16.43 -4.65 3.65
N GLY A 48 16.03 -5.85 4.08
CA GLY A 48 16.23 -6.37 5.44
C GLY A 48 15.23 -5.83 6.47
N ARG A 49 14.10 -5.26 6.02
CA ARG A 49 13.08 -4.67 6.90
C ARG A 49 11.95 -5.66 7.18
N SER A 50 11.03 -5.29 8.08
CA SER A 50 9.90 -6.13 8.52
C SER A 50 8.55 -5.56 8.07
N PRO A 51 8.23 -5.62 6.75
CA PRO A 51 6.97 -5.11 6.24
C PRO A 51 5.79 -6.03 6.59
N TRP A 52 4.59 -5.46 6.59
CA TRP A 52 3.32 -6.16 6.74
C TRP A 52 2.27 -5.48 5.84
N ILE A 53 1.16 -6.15 5.56
CA ILE A 53 0.09 -5.58 4.72
C ILE A 53 -1.11 -5.27 5.60
N ALA A 54 -1.53 -4.02 5.57
CA ALA A 54 -2.79 -3.56 6.14
C ALA A 54 -3.92 -3.66 5.12
N ARG A 55 -5.16 -3.73 5.61
CA ARG A 55 -6.36 -3.41 4.85
C ARG A 55 -7.15 -2.30 5.54
N LEU A 56 -7.79 -1.46 4.74
CA LEU A 56 -8.76 -0.46 5.19
C LEU A 56 -10.12 -0.84 4.62
N ARG A 57 -11.14 -0.78 5.49
CA ARG A 57 -12.55 -0.95 5.13
C ARG A 57 -13.36 0.03 5.93
N ARG A 58 -14.30 0.70 5.28
CA ARG A 58 -15.35 1.43 5.97
C ARG A 58 -16.56 0.52 6.05
N THR A 59 -17.01 0.23 7.26
CA THR A 59 -18.23 -0.54 7.49
C THR A 59 -19.28 0.35 8.11
N GLU A 60 -20.46 0.36 7.52
CA GLU A 60 -21.62 1.05 8.07
C GLU A 60 -22.65 0.02 8.52
N VAL A 61 -23.30 0.31 9.63
CA VAL A 61 -24.40 -0.51 10.15
C VAL A 61 -25.69 0.23 9.85
N GLU A 62 -26.50 -0.31 8.96
CA GLU A 62 -27.81 0.23 8.60
C GLU A 62 -28.87 -0.86 8.81
N ALA A 63 -29.90 -0.55 9.59
CA ALA A 63 -31.01 -1.47 9.91
C ALA A 63 -30.56 -2.88 10.38
N GLY A 64 -29.45 -2.95 11.14
CA GLY A 64 -28.91 -4.21 11.67
C GLY A 64 -28.07 -5.03 10.67
N ARG A 65 -27.76 -4.49 9.49
CA ARG A 65 -26.88 -5.12 8.49
C ARG A 65 -25.57 -4.34 8.37
N VAL A 66 -24.46 -5.06 8.20
CA VAL A 66 -23.13 -4.47 7.96
C VAL A 66 -22.90 -4.36 6.46
N PHE A 67 -22.64 -3.15 5.98
CA PHE A 67 -22.30 -2.87 4.59
C PHE A 67 -20.89 -2.31 4.46
N HIS A 68 -20.19 -2.66 3.39
CA HIS A 68 -18.91 -2.04 3.05
C HIS A 68 -19.16 -0.73 2.31
N ALA A 69 -19.01 0.38 3.03
CA ALA A 69 -19.21 1.72 2.49
C ALA A 69 -18.07 2.10 1.53
N PRO A 70 -18.33 3.04 0.60
CA PRO A 70 -17.32 3.59 -0.30
C PRO A 70 -16.10 4.15 0.45
N LEU A 71 -14.91 3.78 -0.04
CA LEU A 71 -13.64 4.43 0.25
C LEU A 71 -13.29 5.33 -0.94
N ILE A 72 -13.28 6.64 -0.70
CA ILE A 72 -13.03 7.64 -1.73
C ILE A 72 -11.73 8.38 -1.39
N PRO A 73 -10.62 8.09 -2.10
CA PRO A 73 -9.37 8.81 -1.91
C PRO A 73 -9.52 10.27 -2.37
N ARG A 74 -8.92 11.20 -1.63
CA ARG A 74 -8.86 12.64 -1.94
C ARG A 74 -7.59 13.04 -2.69
N GLY A 75 -6.73 12.07 -3.00
CA GLY A 75 -5.48 12.29 -3.72
C GLY A 75 -5.72 12.91 -5.11
N PRO A 76 -4.91 13.90 -5.53
CA PRO A 76 -5.08 14.54 -6.82
C PRO A 76 -4.96 13.53 -7.97
N GLY A 77 -5.89 13.56 -8.91
CA GLY A 77 -5.92 12.66 -10.08
C GLY A 77 -6.57 11.30 -9.84
N VAL A 78 -6.90 10.95 -8.59
CA VAL A 78 -7.55 9.67 -8.28
C VAL A 78 -9.07 9.83 -8.38
N LYS A 79 -9.69 9.10 -9.31
CA LYS A 79 -11.15 9.14 -9.56
C LYS A 79 -11.85 7.80 -9.29
N ALA A 80 -11.22 6.93 -8.49
CA ALA A 80 -11.73 5.60 -8.20
C ALA A 80 -12.43 5.55 -6.85
N THR A 81 -13.50 4.75 -6.78
CA THR A 81 -14.18 4.39 -5.53
C THR A 81 -13.89 2.93 -5.22
N TRP A 82 -13.50 2.64 -3.99
CA TRP A 82 -13.18 1.28 -3.54
C TRP A 82 -14.09 0.86 -2.39
N THR A 83 -14.09 -0.42 -2.05
CA THR A 83 -14.71 -0.94 -0.81
C THR A 83 -13.67 -1.53 0.15
N THR A 84 -12.46 -1.77 -0.35
CA THR A 84 -11.30 -2.20 0.43
C THR A 84 -10.05 -1.66 -0.23
N HIS A 85 -9.10 -1.20 0.59
CA HIS A 85 -7.78 -0.77 0.14
C HIS A 85 -6.70 -1.54 0.88
N TYR A 86 -5.65 -1.97 0.18
CA TYR A 86 -4.52 -2.69 0.79
C TYR A 86 -3.27 -1.83 0.71
N VAL A 87 -2.50 -1.82 1.80
CA VAL A 87 -1.37 -0.91 1.97
C VAL A 87 -0.19 -1.67 2.57
N CYS A 88 1.00 -1.46 2.02
CA CYS A 88 2.22 -1.96 2.64
C CYS A 88 2.61 -1.05 3.82
N CYS A 89 2.90 -1.64 4.96
CA CYS A 89 3.27 -0.93 6.18
C CYS A 89 4.61 -1.45 6.69
N CYS A 90 5.48 -0.56 7.16
CA CYS A 90 6.78 -0.93 7.72
C CYS A 90 7.26 0.16 8.67
N GLU A 91 7.72 -0.21 9.88
CA GLU A 91 8.33 0.72 10.87
C GLU A 91 7.51 1.99 11.13
N GLY A 92 6.20 1.86 11.30
CA GLY A 92 5.31 3.01 11.58
C GLY A 92 4.97 3.88 10.36
N MET A 93 5.33 3.44 9.15
CA MET A 93 5.03 4.12 7.90
C MET A 93 4.13 3.26 6.98
N ALA A 94 3.21 3.91 6.27
CA ALA A 94 2.47 3.38 5.13
C ALA A 94 3.20 3.74 3.83
N TYR A 95 3.35 2.75 2.96
CA TYR A 95 3.87 2.85 1.60
C TYR A 95 2.69 2.60 0.65
N ASP A 96 2.11 3.68 0.15
CA ASP A 96 0.93 3.65 -0.71
C ASP A 96 1.10 4.60 -1.91
N PRO A 97 1.05 4.08 -3.16
CA PRO A 97 1.04 4.88 -4.37
C PRO A 97 0.02 6.03 -4.37
N VAL A 98 -1.12 5.89 -3.67
CA VAL A 98 -2.12 6.97 -3.57
C VAL A 98 -1.60 8.16 -2.76
N ALA A 99 -0.86 7.90 -1.67
CA ALA A 99 -0.20 8.94 -0.89
C ALA A 99 1.02 9.53 -1.62
N GLY A 100 1.67 8.72 -2.46
CA GLY A 100 2.80 9.10 -3.31
C GLY A 100 4.13 9.29 -2.58
N LYS A 101 4.14 9.13 -1.26
CA LYS A 101 5.33 9.13 -0.40
C LYS A 101 5.04 8.26 0.83
N PRO A 102 6.07 7.80 1.56
CA PRO A 102 5.84 7.15 2.85
C PRO A 102 5.16 8.13 3.82
N THR A 103 4.05 7.71 4.41
CA THR A 103 3.25 8.52 5.34
C THR A 103 3.15 7.81 6.69
N ARG A 104 3.17 8.55 7.81
CA ARG A 104 3.04 7.94 9.15
C ARG A 104 1.68 7.26 9.30
N LEU A 105 1.63 6.06 9.87
CA LEU A 105 0.38 5.26 9.97
C LEU A 105 -0.76 6.04 10.63
N GLU A 106 -0.45 6.82 11.67
CA GLU A 106 -1.42 7.63 12.42
C GLU A 106 -2.10 8.73 11.58
N ALA A 107 -1.38 9.30 10.60
CA ALA A 107 -1.87 10.35 9.72
C ALA A 107 -2.39 9.82 8.38
N TYR A 108 -2.03 8.59 8.02
CA TYR A 108 -2.20 8.06 6.67
C TYR A 108 -3.65 8.12 6.16
N SER A 109 -4.62 7.60 6.91
CA SER A 109 -6.01 7.56 6.42
C SER A 109 -6.59 8.96 6.29
N LEU A 110 -6.23 9.87 7.20
CA LEU A 110 -6.65 11.26 7.15
C LEU A 110 -6.05 11.98 5.93
N GLU A 111 -4.78 11.75 5.62
CA GLU A 111 -4.14 12.33 4.42
C GLU A 111 -4.75 11.80 3.12
N VAL A 112 -5.01 10.49 3.03
CA VAL A 112 -5.47 9.85 1.79
C VAL A 112 -6.98 9.96 1.58
N PHE A 113 -7.78 9.76 2.62
CA PHE A 113 -9.24 9.70 2.55
C PHE A 113 -9.93 10.91 3.20
N GLY A 114 -9.19 11.72 3.96
CA GLY A 114 -9.72 12.88 4.68
C GLY A 114 -10.63 12.52 5.85
N GLU A 115 -10.53 11.29 6.35
CA GLU A 115 -11.17 10.82 7.58
C GLU A 115 -10.29 9.74 8.25
N GLN A 116 -10.51 9.52 9.55
CA GLN A 116 -9.78 8.47 10.26
C GLN A 116 -10.43 7.11 9.97
N ILE A 117 -9.68 6.19 9.36
CA ILE A 117 -10.12 4.83 9.04
C ILE A 117 -9.11 3.87 9.65
N SER A 118 -9.60 2.87 10.38
CA SER A 118 -8.74 1.89 11.04
C SER A 118 -7.99 1.04 10.01
N LEU A 119 -6.68 0.89 10.21
CA LEU A 119 -5.87 -0.07 9.48
C LEU A 119 -5.94 -1.41 10.22
N GLU A 120 -6.47 -2.43 9.56
CA GLU A 120 -6.50 -3.79 10.07
C GLU A 120 -5.32 -4.58 9.50
N VAL A 121 -4.66 -5.42 10.30
CA VAL A 121 -3.65 -6.34 9.78
C VAL A 121 -4.32 -7.34 8.84
N PHE A 122 -3.87 -7.36 7.58
CA PHE A 122 -4.29 -8.34 6.59
C PHE A 122 -3.27 -9.48 6.44
N VAL A 123 -1.98 -9.14 6.40
CA VAL A 123 -0.87 -10.09 6.47
C VAL A 123 0.14 -9.56 7.49
N PRO A 124 0.39 -10.26 8.60
CA PRO A 124 1.35 -9.82 9.61
C PRO A 124 2.79 -9.97 9.11
N ALA A 125 3.72 -9.23 9.72
CA ALA A 125 5.13 -9.24 9.31
C ALA A 125 5.77 -10.64 9.37
N VAL A 126 5.35 -11.48 10.32
CA VAL A 126 5.85 -12.85 10.49
C VAL A 126 5.40 -13.81 9.38
N GLU A 127 4.35 -13.47 8.63
CA GLU A 127 3.81 -14.30 7.53
C GLU A 127 4.12 -13.71 6.15
N ILE A 128 4.80 -12.55 6.09
CA ILE A 128 4.92 -11.80 4.84
C ILE A 128 5.72 -12.56 3.78
N SER A 129 6.81 -13.23 4.17
CA SER A 129 7.64 -14.04 3.27
C SER A 129 6.82 -15.13 2.59
N ASP A 130 6.17 -15.99 3.39
CA ASP A 130 5.32 -17.08 2.90
C ASP A 130 4.17 -16.57 2.03
N TYR A 131 3.57 -15.42 2.40
CA TYR A 131 2.50 -14.81 1.62
C TYR A 131 2.98 -14.34 0.24
N LEU A 132 4.21 -13.83 0.14
CA LEU A 132 4.78 -13.33 -1.11
C LEU A 132 5.13 -14.47 -2.08
N GLU A 133 5.48 -15.66 -1.58
CA GLU A 133 5.73 -16.86 -2.39
C GLU A 133 4.48 -17.44 -3.04
N ARG A 134 3.29 -17.14 -2.51
CA ARG A 134 2.03 -17.63 -3.08
C ARG A 134 1.82 -17.10 -4.50
N PRO A 135 1.40 -17.96 -5.46
CA PRO A 135 1.11 -17.54 -6.82
C PRO A 135 0.11 -16.39 -6.83
N ARG A 136 0.40 -15.33 -7.61
CA ARG A 136 -0.57 -14.25 -7.84
C ARG A 136 -1.80 -14.87 -8.50
N ALA A 137 -3.00 -14.62 -7.95
CA ALA A 137 -4.23 -15.02 -8.63
C ALA A 137 -4.21 -14.41 -10.04
N ARG A 138 -4.29 -15.26 -11.06
CA ARG A 138 -4.28 -14.82 -12.47
C ARG A 138 -5.52 -13.93 -12.65
N PRO A 139 -5.39 -12.71 -13.23
CA PRO A 139 -6.58 -11.96 -13.60
C PRO A 139 -7.43 -12.85 -14.54
N PRO A 140 -8.77 -12.78 -14.46
CA PRO A 140 -9.61 -13.50 -15.40
C PRO A 140 -9.16 -13.10 -16.81
N SER A 141 -8.79 -14.08 -17.63
CA SER A 141 -8.43 -13.82 -19.01
C SER A 141 -9.63 -13.14 -19.65
N SER A 142 -9.45 -11.93 -20.17
CA SER A 142 -10.39 -11.33 -21.11
C SER A 142 -10.54 -12.33 -22.25
N ARG A 143 -11.59 -13.14 -22.23
CA ARG A 143 -11.93 -13.94 -23.41
C ARG A 143 -12.45 -12.96 -24.48
N PRO A 144 -12.04 -13.16 -25.74
CA PRO A 144 -12.39 -12.28 -26.85
C PRO A 144 -13.89 -12.20 -27.09
#